data_AF-A0A7V1IMT5-F1
#
_entry.id   AF-A0A7V1IMT5-F1
#
_cell.length_a   1.000
_cell.length_b   1.000
_cell.length_c   1.000
_cell.angle_alpha   90.00
_cell.angle_beta   90.00
_cell.angle_gamma   90.00
#
_symmetry.space_group_name_H-M   'P 1'
#
loop_
_entity.id
_entity.type
_entity.pdbx_description
1 polymer ?
#
loop_
_entity_poly.entity_id
_entity_poly.type
_entity_poly.pdbx_seq_one_letter_code
_entity_poly.pdbx_strand_id
1 'polypeptide(L)'
;MEDRPIYPIGKAVIGATWLFATACFFPPLAATAIGGFGRSLFWVLVIVHAFECVAFLGVLRKSPRPLAGELWQTFLFGIVHVSIVRAEIAEAEGDPSAP
;
A
#
# COMPACT_ATOMS: atom_id res chain seq x y z
N MET A 1 15.77 19.31 4.02
CA MET A 1 14.77 18.63 4.87
C MET A 1 13.39 18.86 4.25
N GLU A 2 13.22 18.56 2.96
CA GLU A 2 12.05 18.90 2.14
C GLU A 2 11.97 17.92 0.97
N ASP A 3 11.48 16.71 1.22
CA ASP A 3 11.06 15.81 0.11
C ASP A 3 10.06 14.72 0.56
N ARG A 4 9.28 15.00 1.61
CA ARG A 4 8.25 14.07 2.12
C ARG A 4 6.78 14.32 1.70
N PRO A 5 6.40 15.19 0.72
CA PRO A 5 4.98 15.37 0.39
C PRO A 5 4.40 14.26 -0.49
N ILE A 6 5.22 13.46 -1.19
CA ILE A 6 4.74 12.39 -2.08
C ILE A 6 4.13 11.23 -1.27
N TYR A 7 4.68 10.94 -0.09
CA TYR A 7 4.24 9.87 0.79
C TYR A 7 2.76 9.96 1.24
N PRO A 8 2.30 11.06 1.87
CA PRO A 8 0.92 11.17 2.31
C PRO A 8 -0.04 11.15 1.13
N ILE A 9 0.37 11.70 -0.03
CA ILE A 9 -0.46 11.70 -1.24
C ILE A 9 -0.63 10.28 -1.76
N GLY A 10 0.45 9.49 -1.89
CA GLY A 10 0.39 8.10 -2.36
C GLY A 10 -0.51 7.23 -1.49
N LYS A 11 -0.34 7.29 -0.17
CA LYS A 11 -1.22 6.57 0.76
C LYS A 11 -2.66 7.08 0.73
N ALA A 12 -2.88 8.39 0.59
CA ALA A 12 -4.23 8.95 0.46
C ALA A 12 -4.94 8.48 -0.81
N VAL A 13 -4.24 8.47 -1.96
CA VAL A 13 -4.80 7.99 -3.23
C VAL A 13 -5.14 6.51 -3.16
N ILE A 14 -4.24 5.67 -2.64
CA ILE A 14 -4.50 4.23 -2.50
C ILE A 14 -5.64 3.99 -1.50
N GLY A 15 -5.63 4.70 -0.36
CA GLY A 15 -6.70 4.64 0.63
C GLY A 15 -8.06 5.05 0.08
N ALA A 16 -8.14 6.15 -0.67
CA ALA A 16 -9.35 6.58 -1.36
C ALA A 16 -9.82 5.54 -2.38
N THR A 17 -8.88 4.89 -3.07
CA THR A 17 -9.19 3.82 -4.04
C THR A 17 -9.80 2.61 -3.32
N TRP A 18 -9.22 2.17 -2.19
CA TRP A 18 -9.81 1.12 -1.34
C TRP A 18 -11.21 1.48 -0.86
N LEU A 19 -11.40 2.70 -0.37
CA LEU A 19 -12.71 3.17 0.11
C LEU A 19 -13.73 3.16 -1.01
N PHE A 20 -13.40 3.70 -2.18
CA PHE A 20 -14.27 3.72 -3.35
C PHE A 20 -14.62 2.30 -3.82
N ALA A 21 -13.61 1.44 -3.96
CA ALA A 21 -13.79 0.06 -4.40
C ALA A 21 -14.66 -0.75 -3.42
N THR A 22 -14.47 -0.53 -2.12
CA THR A 22 -15.30 -1.12 -1.05
C THR A 22 -16.73 -0.55 -1.08
N ALA A 23 -16.89 0.76 -1.26
CA ALA A 23 -18.20 1.40 -1.32
C ALA A 23 -19.06 0.86 -2.49
N CYS A 24 -18.43 0.40 -3.57
CA CYS A 24 -19.11 -0.21 -4.71
C CYS A 24 -19.79 -1.56 -4.41
N PHE A 25 -19.58 -2.16 -3.23
CA PHE A 25 -20.36 -3.30 -2.75
C PHE A 25 -21.71 -2.91 -2.11
N PHE A 26 -21.91 -1.62 -1.80
CA PHE A 26 -23.08 -1.14 -1.07
C PHE A 26 -23.97 -0.24 -1.94
N PRO A 27 -25.29 -0.20 -1.71
CA PRO A 27 -26.18 0.78 -2.34
C PRO A 27 -25.78 2.22 -1.98
N PRO A 28 -25.98 3.21 -2.89
CA PRO A 28 -26.57 3.07 -4.22
C PRO A 28 -25.58 2.58 -5.29
N LEU A 29 -24.27 2.60 -5.02
CA LEU A 29 -23.24 2.31 -6.02
C LEU A 29 -23.32 0.88 -6.57
N ALA A 30 -23.69 -0.09 -5.73
CA ALA A 30 -23.84 -1.49 -6.14
C ALA A 30 -24.83 -1.70 -7.32
N ALA A 31 -25.84 -0.83 -7.46
CA ALA A 31 -26.86 -0.91 -8.51
C ALA A 31 -26.47 -0.17 -9.81
N THR A 32 -25.33 0.50 -9.83
CA THR A 32 -24.87 1.32 -10.96
C THR A 32 -23.79 0.60 -11.77
N ALA A 33 -23.58 1.02 -13.02
CA ALA A 33 -22.51 0.49 -13.87
C ALA A 33 -21.11 0.66 -13.23
N ILE A 34 -20.90 1.76 -12.49
CA ILE A 34 -19.64 2.00 -11.77
C ILE A 34 -19.42 1.01 -10.61
N GLY A 35 -20.48 0.42 -10.07
CA GLY A 35 -20.40 -0.60 -9.02
C GLY A 35 -19.75 -1.91 -9.49
N GLY A 36 -19.96 -2.30 -10.75
CA GLY A 36 -19.28 -3.47 -11.34
C GLY A 36 -17.77 -3.23 -11.51
N PHE A 37 -17.41 -2.03 -11.96
CA PHE A 37 -16.02 -1.60 -12.08
C PHE A 37 -15.32 -1.55 -10.71
N GLY A 38 -15.91 -0.91 -9.70
CA GLY A 38 -15.30 -0.78 -8.38
C GLY A 38 -15.11 -2.12 -7.67
N ARG A 39 -16.03 -3.09 -7.82
CA ARG A 39 -15.87 -4.44 -7.29
C ARG A 39 -14.74 -5.21 -7.99
N SER A 40 -14.61 -5.06 -9.30
CA SER A 40 -13.50 -5.64 -10.05
C SER A 40 -12.17 -5.04 -9.60
N LEU A 41 -12.12 -3.71 -9.44
CA LEU A 41 -10.97 -2.98 -8.91
C LEU A 41 -10.59 -3.44 -7.50
N PHE A 42 -11.57 -3.67 -6.62
CA PHE A 42 -11.33 -4.21 -5.28
C PHE A 42 -10.58 -5.55 -5.33
N TRP A 43 -11.05 -6.49 -6.16
CA TRP A 43 -10.40 -7.80 -6.27
C TRP A 43 -9.01 -7.70 -6.88
N VAL A 44 -8.81 -6.84 -7.88
CA VAL A 44 -7.49 -6.57 -8.44
C VAL A 44 -6.56 -6.02 -7.36
N LEU A 45 -7.00 -5.03 -6.57
CA LEU A 45 -6.22 -4.47 -5.46
C LEU A 45 -5.85 -5.54 -4.44
N VAL A 46 -6.81 -6.34 -3.97
CA VAL A 46 -6.58 -7.44 -3.03
C VAL A 46 -5.52 -8.40 -3.57
N ILE A 47 -5.64 -8.84 -4.82
CA ILE A 47 -4.72 -9.83 -5.42
C ILE A 47 -3.32 -9.24 -5.57
N VAL A 48 -3.21 -8.03 -6.13
CA VAL A 48 -1.92 -7.37 -6.34
C VAL A 48 -1.23 -7.15 -5.00
N HIS A 49 -1.93 -6.59 -4.02
CA HIS A 49 -1.35 -6.27 -2.73
C HIS A 49 -1.02 -7.53 -1.91
N ALA A 50 -1.81 -8.60 -2.03
CA ALA A 50 -1.47 -9.90 -1.45
C ALA A 50 -0.19 -10.48 -2.06
N PHE A 51 -0.03 -10.37 -3.38
CA PHE A 51 1.20 -10.78 -4.06
C PHE A 51 2.40 -9.93 -3.60
N GLU A 52 2.23 -8.62 -3.45
CA GLU A 52 3.26 -7.72 -2.93
C GLU A 52 3.68 -8.07 -1.50
N CYS A 53 2.74 -8.43 -0.61
CA CYS A 53 3.08 -8.92 0.73
C CYS A 53 4.03 -10.13 0.70
N VAL A 54 3.81 -11.06 -0.24
CA VAL A 54 4.68 -12.25 -0.41
C VAL A 54 5.99 -11.87 -1.07
N ALA A 55 5.96 -11.11 -2.16
CA ALA A 55 7.14 -10.70 -2.93
C ALA A 55 8.12 -9.86 -2.10
N PHE A 56 7.61 -9.00 -1.21
CA PHE A 56 8.42 -8.11 -0.38
C PHE A 56 8.66 -8.62 1.03
N LEU A 57 8.20 -9.83 1.37
CA LEU A 57 8.38 -10.42 2.69
C LEU A 57 9.84 -10.41 3.16
N GLY A 58 10.79 -10.65 2.25
CA GLY A 58 12.23 -10.60 2.55
C GLY A 58 12.74 -9.21 2.93
N VAL A 59 12.13 -8.14 2.38
CA VAL A 59 12.43 -6.76 2.75
C VAL A 59 11.78 -6.41 4.08
N LEU A 60 10.50 -6.74 4.26
CA LEU A 60 9.74 -6.42 5.47
C LEU A 60 10.33 -7.07 6.72
N ARG A 61 10.92 -8.27 6.59
CA ARG A 61 11.62 -8.95 7.69
C ARG A 61 12.89 -8.25 8.17
N LYS A 62 13.47 -7.36 7.36
CA LYS A 62 14.62 -6.55 7.75
C LYS A 62 14.23 -5.28 8.48
N SER A 63 12.94 -4.92 8.47
CA SER A 63 12.43 -3.78 9.23
C SER A 63 12.60 -4.03 10.74
N PRO A 64 12.96 -3.01 11.54
CA PRO A 64 12.98 -3.11 13.00
C PRO A 64 11.58 -3.20 13.62
N ARG A 65 10.52 -3.02 12.82
CA ARG A 65 9.12 -3.02 13.27
C ARG A 65 8.50 -4.43 13.25
N PRO A 66 7.39 -4.65 13.97
CA PRO A 66 6.71 -5.95 13.95
C PRO A 66 6.25 -6.35 12.55
N LEU A 67 6.64 -7.55 12.12
CA LEU A 67 6.37 -8.07 10.78
C LEU A 67 4.88 -8.06 10.40
N ALA A 68 3.98 -8.36 11.36
CA ALA A 68 2.55 -8.35 11.10
C ALA A 68 2.02 -6.94 10.75
N GLY A 69 2.55 -5.90 11.40
CA GLY A 69 2.20 -4.52 11.10
C GLY A 69 2.72 -4.10 9.72
N GLU A 70 3.94 -4.50 9.39
CA GLU A 70 4.56 -4.24 8.08
C GLU A 70 3.83 -4.95 6.95
N LEU A 71 3.39 -6.20 7.17
CA LEU A 71 2.55 -6.94 6.23
C LEU A 71 1.19 -6.28 6.04
N TRP A 72 0.56 -5.82 7.11
CA TRP A 72 -0.72 -5.11 7.02
C TRP A 72 -0.60 -3.79 6.27
N GLN A 73 0.44 -3.00 6.57
CA GLN A 73 0.71 -1.75 5.85
C GLN A 73 1.05 -2.00 4.37
N THR A 74 1.80 -3.05 4.07
CA THR A 74 2.07 -3.48 2.68
C THR A 74 0.79 -3.95 1.99
N PHE A 75 -0.10 -4.65 2.69
CA PHE A 75 -1.37 -5.06 2.11
C PHE A 75 -2.26 -3.85 1.78
N LEU A 76 -2.25 -2.80 2.60
CA LEU A 76 -3.06 -1.61 2.35
C LEU A 76 -2.45 -0.68 1.31
N PHE A 77 -1.13 -0.47 1.34
CA PHE A 77 -0.45 0.58 0.58
C PHE A 77 0.57 0.06 -0.42
N GLY A 78 0.79 -1.24 -0.47
CA GLY A 78 1.60 -1.91 -1.48
C GLY A 78 3.06 -1.46 -1.50
N ILE A 79 3.60 -1.38 -2.73
CA ILE A 79 4.94 -0.88 -3.02
C ILE A 79 5.26 0.48 -2.37
N VAL A 80 4.26 1.36 -2.19
CA VAL A 80 4.46 2.69 -1.58
C VAL A 80 4.92 2.57 -0.13
N HIS A 81 4.45 1.55 0.60
CA HIS A 81 4.94 1.30 1.95
C HIS A 81 6.33 0.66 1.93
N VAL A 82 6.55 -0.28 1.02
CA VAL A 82 7.83 -1.00 0.89
C VAL A 82 8.98 -0.06 0.54
N SER A 83 8.77 0.95 -0.30
CA SER A 83 9.81 1.94 -0.63
C SER A 83 10.30 2.71 0.60
N ILE A 84 9.41 3.00 1.54
CA ILE A 84 9.74 3.67 2.79
C ILE A 84 10.53 2.75 3.69
N VAL A 85 10.08 1.51 3.84
CA VAL A 85 10.80 0.51 4.65
C VAL A 85 12.22 0.33 4.10
N ARG A 86 12.39 0.32 2.77
CA ARG A 86 13.72 0.26 2.14
C ARG A 86 14.56 1.49 2.45
N ALA A 87 13.98 2.69 2.38
CA ALA A 87 14.69 3.92 2.73
C ALA A 87 15.10 3.93 4.21
N GLU A 88 14.20 3.56 5.11
CA GLU A 88 14.48 3.45 6.56
C GLU A 88 15.59 2.43 6.86
N ILE A 89 15.61 1.29 6.14
CA ILE A 89 16.69 0.30 6.27
C ILE A 89 18.03 0.87 5.76
N ALA A 90 18.03 1.55 4.60
CA ALA A 90 19.25 2.14 4.04
C ALA A 90 19.84 3.24 4.95
N GLU A 91 18.99 4.10 5.51
CA GLU A 91 19.37 5.10 6.51
C GLU A 91 19.97 4.43 7.76
N ALA A 92 19.37 3.34 8.25
CA ALA A 92 19.85 2.61 9.43
C ALA A 92 21.18 1.88 9.19
N GLU A 93 21.45 1.44 7.96
CA GLU A 93 22.72 0.82 7.55
C GLU A 93 23.84 1.86 7.31
N GLY A 94 23.53 3.16 7.43
CA GLY A 94 24.50 4.25 7.28
C GLY A 94 24.91 4.52 5.83
N ASP A 95 24.06 4.16 4.86
CA ASP A 95 24.29 4.43 3.45
C ASP A 95 24.02 5.92 3.14
N PRO A 96 25.05 6.74 2.83
CA PRO A 96 24.88 8.16 2.55
C PRO A 96 24.22 8.45 1.19
N SER A 97 23.90 7.41 0.41
CA SER A 97 23.16 7.51 -0.86
C SER A 97 21.65 7.26 -0.72
N ALA A 98 21.15 7.07 0.51
CA ALA A 98 19.72 7.03 0.79
C ALA A 98 19.06 8.38 0.43
N PRO A 99 17.97 8.37 -0.37
CA PRO A 99 17.29 9.59 -0.83
C PRO A 99 16.53 10.31 0.29
#